data_AF-A0A8T2NQ12-F1
#
_entry.id   AF-A0A8T2NQ12-F1
#
_cell.length_a   1.000
_cell.length_b   1.000
_cell.length_c   1.000
_cell.angle_alpha   90.00
_cell.angle_beta   90.00
_cell.angle_gamma   90.00
#
_symmetry.space_group_name_H-M   'P 1'
#
loop_
_entity.id
_entity.type
_entity.pdbx_description
1 polymer ?
#
loop_
_entity_poly.entity_id
_entity_poly.type
_entity_poly.pdbx_seq_one_letter_code
_entity_poly.pdbx_strand_id
1 'polypeptide(L)'
;MRQFMVRVKRRGRGTAMYAPPAPGPTAPPTNMYDVMPGYEGTVAGGEGGFLLPPSPEYPPPMPEQRPAQQDWTIPAISEDAAREALRSYVSSKCCYSDAPVKEGVITNIEPFNTYRYRLETFVESRSTEWAEQPYTGQQVDANLQHPPGPWDVQVQVPSMFQDGKHQVKVPYTSSVKKLCQMCNGTGFNNGSQCLSCNGRGRDRCFHCSGTGTSSCSTCNGKGQLLVYINLKVKWKNNLEDYVANQLSGLDAEKLKTVSGRELFRDVQYMVVYPVMGFPDPALAQAAERMVRDHQSRFTQTGRVLQQVTDISDSHKSSQILVHLKGSPKLDL
;
A
#
# COMPACT_ATOMS: atom_id res chain seq x y z
N MET A 1 -27.18 -39.12 -11.07
CA MET A 1 -28.06 -38.10 -10.46
C MET A 1 -28.04 -36.86 -11.35
N ARG A 2 -29.20 -36.45 -11.87
CA ARG A 2 -29.34 -35.26 -12.73
C ARG A 2 -29.29 -34.00 -11.85
N GLN A 3 -28.38 -33.07 -12.12
CA GLN A 3 -28.41 -31.76 -11.47
C GLN A 3 -29.44 -30.86 -12.18
N PHE A 4 -30.41 -30.37 -11.40
CA PHE A 4 -31.41 -29.39 -11.82
C PHE A 4 -30.87 -27.98 -11.57
N MET A 5 -30.93 -27.10 -12.57
CA MET A 5 -30.73 -25.66 -12.41
C MET A 5 -32.01 -25.01 -11.89
N VAL A 6 -31.98 -24.44 -10.69
CA VAL A 6 -33.08 -23.62 -10.14
C VAL A 6 -32.80 -22.15 -10.46
N ARG A 7 -33.68 -21.53 -11.26
CA ARG A 7 -33.61 -20.12 -11.66
C ARG A 7 -34.48 -19.28 -10.72
N VAL A 8 -33.87 -18.50 -9.83
CA VAL A 8 -34.58 -17.62 -8.88
C VAL A 8 -34.91 -16.28 -9.55
N LYS A 9 -36.20 -15.99 -9.73
CA LYS A 9 -36.72 -14.72 -10.29
C LYS A 9 -36.89 -13.71 -9.14
N ARG A 10 -36.02 -12.70 -9.04
CA ARG A 10 -36.19 -11.60 -8.07
C ARG A 10 -37.34 -10.67 -8.52
N ARG A 11 -38.32 -10.45 -7.63
CA ARG A 11 -39.39 -9.45 -7.78
C ARG A 11 -38.79 -8.03 -7.75
N GLY A 12 -39.29 -7.16 -8.63
CA GLY A 12 -38.88 -5.76 -8.75
C GLY A 12 -39.10 -4.97 -7.46
N ARG A 13 -38.11 -4.15 -7.11
CA ARG A 13 -38.18 -3.15 -6.04
C ARG A 13 -38.68 -1.84 -6.65
N GLY A 14 -39.69 -1.25 -6.03
CA GLY A 14 -40.27 0.04 -6.41
C GLY A 14 -39.24 1.18 -6.40
N THR A 15 -39.51 2.17 -7.25
CA THR A 15 -38.77 3.41 -7.40
C THR A 15 -38.77 4.22 -6.10
N ALA A 16 -37.61 4.32 -5.45
CA ALA A 16 -37.37 5.29 -4.39
C ALA A 16 -37.09 6.66 -5.01
N MET A 17 -37.81 7.69 -4.56
CA MET A 17 -37.59 9.07 -5.00
C MET A 17 -36.23 9.57 -4.49
N TYR A 18 -35.41 10.07 -5.41
CA TYR A 18 -34.13 10.70 -5.10
C TYR A 18 -34.37 12.03 -4.36
N ALA A 19 -33.91 12.10 -3.11
CA ALA A 19 -33.65 13.39 -2.47
C ALA A 19 -32.41 14.02 -3.15
N PRO A 20 -32.40 15.34 -3.42
CA PRO A 20 -31.22 16.00 -3.95
C PRO A 20 -30.06 15.90 -2.94
N PRO A 21 -28.82 15.73 -3.41
CA PRO A 21 -27.66 15.67 -2.52
C PRO A 21 -27.52 16.98 -1.76
N ALA A 22 -27.35 16.89 -0.44
CA ALA A 22 -26.93 18.02 0.38
C ALA A 22 -25.60 18.56 -0.18
N PRO A 23 -25.40 19.90 -0.25
CA PRO A 23 -24.14 20.47 -0.69
C PRO A 23 -23.02 19.98 0.24
N GLY A 24 -22.07 19.24 -0.33
CA GLY A 24 -20.84 18.88 0.37
C GLY A 24 -20.05 20.14 0.74
N PRO A 25 -19.13 20.06 1.72
CA PRO A 25 -18.30 21.18 2.12
C PRO A 25 -17.56 21.72 0.89
N THR A 26 -17.86 22.96 0.52
CA THR A 26 -17.21 23.65 -0.60
C THR A 26 -15.86 24.16 -0.13
N ALA A 27 -14.79 23.89 -0.89
CA ALA A 27 -13.45 24.36 -0.55
C ALA A 27 -13.45 25.90 -0.37
N PRO A 28 -12.82 26.44 0.67
CA PRO A 28 -12.70 27.88 0.86
C PRO A 28 -11.94 28.54 -0.32
N PRO A 29 -12.26 29.79 -0.68
CA PRO A 29 -11.56 30.50 -1.74
C PRO A 29 -10.06 30.67 -1.43
N THR A 30 -9.22 30.57 -2.46
CA THR A 30 -7.73 30.59 -2.39
C THR A 30 -7.15 31.82 -1.69
N ASN A 31 -7.86 32.95 -1.67
CA ASN A 31 -7.43 34.22 -1.07
C ASN A 31 -7.62 34.29 0.47
N MET A 32 -7.81 33.15 1.14
CA MET A 32 -8.17 33.09 2.55
C MET A 32 -6.98 32.77 3.48
N TYR A 33 -5.88 32.27 2.92
CA TYR A 33 -4.70 31.82 3.65
C TYR A 33 -3.48 32.62 3.19
N ASP A 34 -2.54 32.84 4.09
CA ASP A 34 -1.28 33.50 3.77
C ASP A 34 -0.47 32.65 2.77
N VAL A 35 0.23 33.31 1.85
CA VAL A 35 1.18 32.61 0.96
C VAL A 35 2.40 32.22 1.78
N MET A 36 2.55 30.93 2.07
CA MET A 36 3.66 30.40 2.87
C MET A 36 4.79 29.90 1.94
N PRO A 37 6.03 30.41 2.07
CA PRO A 37 7.16 29.96 1.27
C PRO A 37 7.41 28.46 1.38
N GLY A 38 7.59 27.78 0.24
CA GLY A 38 7.80 26.32 0.17
C GLY A 38 6.51 25.49 0.27
N TYR A 39 5.35 26.15 0.39
CA TYR A 39 4.04 25.53 0.52
C TYR A 39 2.97 26.15 -0.40
N GLU A 40 3.40 26.80 -1.47
CA GLU A 40 2.56 27.60 -2.38
C GLU A 40 1.43 26.79 -3.03
N GLY A 41 1.59 25.46 -3.16
CA GLY A 41 0.59 24.54 -3.70
C GLY A 41 -0.43 23.99 -2.69
N THR A 42 -0.42 24.46 -1.44
CA THR A 42 -1.28 23.91 -0.38
C THR A 42 -2.72 24.41 -0.52
N VAL A 43 -3.68 23.49 -0.62
CA VAL A 43 -5.11 23.78 -0.76
C VAL A 43 -5.87 23.59 0.55
N ALA A 44 -7.04 24.21 0.66
CA ALA A 44 -7.92 24.09 1.82
C ALA A 44 -9.03 23.05 1.58
N GLY A 45 -9.23 22.16 2.55
CA GLY A 45 -10.34 21.20 2.54
C GLY A 45 -10.21 20.04 1.53
N GLY A 46 -9.00 19.74 1.05
CA GLY A 46 -8.72 18.60 0.16
C GLY A 46 -7.29 18.11 0.29
N GLU A 47 -7.01 16.88 -0.15
CA GLU A 47 -5.62 16.41 -0.27
C GLU A 47 -4.95 17.21 -1.40
N GLY A 48 -3.99 18.08 -1.07
CA GLY A 48 -3.12 18.68 -2.06
C GLY A 48 -2.37 17.62 -2.88
N GLY A 49 -1.83 18.02 -4.03
CA GLY A 49 -1.01 17.12 -4.86
C GLY A 49 0.15 16.52 -4.07
N PHE A 50 0.59 15.32 -4.47
CA PHE A 50 1.77 14.69 -3.87
C PHE A 50 2.99 15.59 -4.04
N LEU A 51 3.77 15.73 -2.98
CA LEU A 51 4.98 16.52 -2.97
C LEU A 51 6.14 15.68 -3.48
N LEU A 52 6.84 16.16 -4.50
CA LEU A 52 8.00 15.46 -5.05
C LEU A 52 9.13 15.42 -4.01
N PRO A 53 9.76 14.26 -3.76
CA PRO A 53 10.92 14.19 -2.89
C PRO A 53 12.13 14.94 -3.45
N PRO A 54 13.03 15.45 -2.59
CA PRO A 54 14.31 15.96 -3.06
C PRO A 54 15.10 14.84 -3.76
N SER A 55 15.95 15.23 -4.71
CA SER A 55 16.90 14.29 -5.32
C SER A 55 17.78 13.67 -4.24
N PRO A 56 18.10 12.35 -4.33
CA PRO A 56 19.00 11.71 -3.37
C PRO A 56 20.33 12.45 -3.29
N GLU A 57 20.84 12.71 -2.09
CA GLU A 57 22.16 13.33 -1.88
C GLU A 57 23.30 12.42 -2.35
N TYR A 58 23.09 11.11 -2.28
CA TYR A 58 24.06 10.10 -2.69
C TYR A 58 23.53 9.29 -3.87
N PRO A 59 24.39 8.97 -4.86
CA PRO A 59 24.01 8.04 -5.90
C PRO A 59 23.65 6.68 -5.27
N PRO A 60 22.73 5.91 -5.88
CA PRO A 60 22.45 4.57 -5.42
C PRO A 60 23.74 3.74 -5.39
N PRO A 61 23.88 2.81 -4.43
CA PRO A 61 25.08 1.97 -4.32
C PRO A 61 25.37 1.27 -5.65
N MET A 62 26.61 1.36 -6.13
CA MET A 62 26.99 0.77 -7.43
C MET A 62 26.91 -0.77 -7.37
N PRO A 63 26.57 -1.44 -8.50
CA PRO A 63 26.44 -2.90 -8.57
C PRO A 63 27.68 -3.70 -8.11
N GLU A 64 28.86 -3.09 -8.09
CA GLU A 64 30.17 -3.71 -7.87
C GLU A 64 30.44 -4.13 -6.42
N GLN A 65 29.63 -3.70 -5.44
CA GLN A 65 29.75 -4.17 -4.05
C GLN A 65 29.03 -5.50 -3.79
N ARG A 66 28.46 -6.13 -4.83
CA ARG A 66 27.82 -7.45 -4.71
C ARG A 66 28.85 -8.56 -4.58
N PRO A 67 28.54 -9.63 -3.82
CA PRO A 67 29.26 -10.89 -3.96
C PRO A 67 29.27 -11.30 -5.45
N ALA A 68 30.45 -11.67 -5.95
CA ALA A 68 30.65 -12.22 -7.28
C ALA A 68 29.61 -13.34 -7.54
N GLN A 69 29.08 -13.40 -8.77
CA GLN A 69 28.11 -14.38 -9.28
C GLN A 69 27.62 -15.39 -8.23
N GLN A 70 26.40 -15.17 -7.74
CA GLN A 70 25.75 -16.13 -6.86
C GLN A 70 25.72 -17.49 -7.58
N ASP A 71 26.40 -18.49 -7.01
CA ASP A 71 26.29 -19.86 -7.49
C ASP A 71 24.86 -20.33 -7.21
N TRP A 72 24.04 -20.36 -8.24
CA TRP A 72 22.66 -20.80 -8.18
C TRP A 72 22.61 -22.32 -8.08
N THR A 73 23.12 -22.89 -7.00
CA THR A 73 23.11 -24.33 -6.75
C THR A 73 21.72 -24.75 -6.26
N ILE A 74 20.83 -25.05 -7.21
CA ILE A 74 19.48 -25.54 -6.92
C ILE A 74 19.58 -27.06 -6.75
N PRO A 75 19.31 -27.62 -5.56
CA PRO A 75 19.48 -29.04 -5.33
C PRO A 75 18.57 -29.86 -6.25
N ALA A 76 19.17 -30.77 -7.01
CA ALA A 76 18.40 -31.79 -7.71
C ALA A 76 17.76 -32.74 -6.68
N ILE A 77 16.55 -33.22 -6.97
CA ILE A 77 15.94 -34.25 -6.14
C ILE A 77 16.75 -35.56 -6.24
N SER A 78 16.99 -36.20 -5.10
CA SER A 78 17.63 -37.53 -5.07
C SER A 78 16.73 -38.59 -5.73
N GLU A 79 17.32 -39.60 -6.35
CA GLU A 79 16.59 -40.74 -6.93
C GLU A 79 15.61 -41.39 -5.93
N ASP A 80 16.01 -41.53 -4.66
CA ASP A 80 15.17 -42.12 -3.62
C ASP A 80 13.89 -41.32 -3.37
N ALA A 81 14.00 -40.00 -3.30
CA ALA A 81 12.87 -39.11 -3.13
C ALA A 81 11.95 -39.10 -4.37
N ALA A 82 12.51 -39.21 -5.59
CA ALA A 82 11.72 -39.37 -6.81
C ALA A 82 10.98 -40.73 -6.84
N ARG A 83 11.64 -41.81 -6.41
CA ARG A 83 11.06 -43.17 -6.31
C ARG A 83 9.96 -43.23 -5.27
N GLU A 84 10.11 -42.55 -4.14
CA GLU A 84 9.07 -42.45 -3.10
C GLU A 84 7.85 -41.65 -3.60
N ALA A 85 8.07 -40.53 -4.30
CA ALA A 85 6.99 -39.75 -4.90
C ALA A 85 6.21 -40.58 -5.94
N LEU A 86 6.92 -41.33 -6.80
CA LEU A 86 6.30 -42.24 -7.77
C LEU A 86 5.50 -43.34 -7.07
N ARG A 87 6.03 -43.94 -5.99
CA ARG A 87 5.34 -44.94 -5.17
C ARG A 87 4.02 -44.39 -4.62
N SER A 88 4.07 -43.20 -4.00
CA SER A 88 2.87 -42.54 -3.48
C SER A 88 1.85 -42.27 -4.59
N TYR A 89 2.28 -41.80 -5.78
CA TYR A 89 1.38 -41.54 -6.90
C TYR A 89 0.71 -42.82 -7.42
N VAL A 90 1.48 -43.88 -7.68
CA VAL A 90 0.97 -45.17 -8.13
C VAL A 90 -0.03 -45.76 -7.14
N SER A 91 0.28 -45.73 -5.83
CA SER A 91 -0.63 -46.22 -4.78
C SER A 91 -1.95 -45.44 -4.69
N SER A 92 -1.97 -44.19 -5.14
CA SER A 92 -3.18 -43.36 -5.14
C SER A 92 -4.13 -43.67 -6.31
N LYS A 93 -3.68 -44.47 -7.29
CA LYS A 93 -4.45 -44.83 -8.48
C LYS A 93 -4.86 -46.30 -8.41
N CYS A 94 -6.18 -46.52 -8.34
CA CYS A 94 -6.84 -47.81 -8.08
C CYS A 94 -6.38 -48.99 -8.96
N CYS A 95 -5.85 -48.75 -10.16
CA CYS A 95 -5.58 -49.80 -11.13
C CYS A 95 -4.14 -49.77 -11.67
N TYR A 96 -3.25 -49.01 -11.04
CA TYR A 96 -1.85 -48.95 -11.49
C TYR A 96 -1.08 -50.13 -10.88
N SER A 97 -0.33 -50.85 -11.72
CA SER A 97 0.65 -51.82 -11.23
C SER A 97 1.75 -51.11 -10.46
N ASP A 98 2.28 -51.76 -9.43
CA ASP A 98 3.46 -51.32 -8.68
C ASP A 98 4.79 -51.74 -9.34
N ALA A 99 4.74 -52.53 -10.42
CA ALA A 99 5.91 -52.96 -11.19
C ALA A 99 6.81 -51.79 -11.64
N PRO A 100 6.30 -50.64 -12.13
CA PRO A 100 7.13 -49.49 -12.49
C PRO A 100 7.94 -48.91 -11.30
N VAL A 101 7.44 -49.04 -10.07
CA VAL A 101 8.12 -48.56 -8.85
C VAL A 101 9.22 -49.52 -8.40
N LYS A 102 9.00 -50.83 -8.57
CA LYS A 102 9.88 -51.89 -8.08
C LYS A 102 10.97 -52.29 -9.07
N GLU A 103 10.60 -52.41 -10.34
CA GLU A 103 11.44 -52.97 -11.41
C GLU A 103 11.95 -51.90 -12.38
N GLY A 104 11.33 -50.71 -12.36
CA GLY A 104 11.71 -49.60 -13.22
C GLY A 104 13.10 -49.05 -12.90
N VAL A 105 13.95 -48.97 -13.92
CA VAL A 105 15.24 -48.28 -13.84
C VAL A 105 15.03 -46.82 -14.22
N ILE A 106 15.29 -45.91 -13.28
CA ILE A 106 15.24 -44.47 -13.51
C ILE A 106 16.47 -44.10 -14.35
N THR A 107 16.24 -43.74 -15.61
CA THR A 107 17.34 -43.39 -16.54
C THR A 107 17.62 -41.89 -16.57
N ASN A 108 16.63 -41.08 -16.22
CA ASN A 108 16.73 -39.62 -16.21
C ASN A 108 15.70 -39.04 -15.22
N ILE A 109 16.09 -37.97 -14.52
CA ILE A 109 15.28 -37.20 -13.58
C ILE A 109 15.39 -35.74 -14.03
N GLU A 110 14.32 -35.19 -14.58
CA GLU A 110 14.28 -33.78 -14.96
C GLU A 110 13.49 -32.99 -13.92
N PRO A 111 14.13 -32.05 -13.20
CA PRO A 111 13.44 -31.18 -12.25
C PRO A 111 12.69 -30.06 -12.97
N PHE A 112 11.41 -29.90 -12.65
CA PHE A 112 10.56 -28.79 -13.09
C PHE A 112 10.26 -27.89 -11.90
N ASN A 113 11.25 -27.10 -11.49
CA ASN A 113 11.13 -26.24 -10.33
C ASN A 113 10.20 -25.06 -10.59
N THR A 114 9.36 -24.74 -9.61
CA THR A 114 8.53 -23.54 -9.67
C THR A 114 9.15 -22.46 -8.80
N TYR A 115 9.71 -21.45 -9.45
CA TYR A 115 10.30 -20.31 -8.77
C TYR A 115 9.28 -19.19 -8.58
N ARG A 116 9.36 -18.53 -7.43
CA ARG A 116 8.65 -17.30 -7.12
C ARG A 116 9.65 -16.19 -6.87
N TYR A 117 9.49 -15.09 -7.59
CA TYR A 117 10.16 -13.83 -7.34
C TYR A 117 9.18 -12.88 -6.64
N ARG A 118 9.63 -12.21 -5.60
CA ARG A 118 8.86 -11.22 -4.84
C ARG A 118 9.65 -9.93 -4.74
N LEU A 119 8.96 -8.81 -4.94
CA LEU A 119 9.50 -7.46 -4.81
C LEU A 119 8.64 -6.65 -3.86
N GLU A 120 9.24 -6.16 -2.78
CA GLU A 120 8.62 -5.23 -1.84
C GLU A 120 9.28 -3.86 -1.95
N THR A 121 8.46 -2.82 -2.17
CA THR A 121 8.92 -1.43 -2.19
C THR A 121 8.21 -0.64 -1.11
N PHE A 122 8.99 -0.16 -0.14
CA PHE A 122 8.49 0.68 0.94
C PHE A 122 8.64 2.16 0.60
N VAL A 123 7.50 2.85 0.48
CA VAL A 123 7.43 4.21 -0.05
C VAL A 123 6.85 5.15 0.99
N GLU A 124 7.52 6.29 1.17
CA GLU A 124 6.99 7.45 1.88
C GLU A 124 6.46 8.47 0.88
N SER A 125 5.23 8.94 1.08
CA SER A 125 4.63 10.03 0.31
C SER A 125 4.18 11.14 1.26
N ARG A 126 4.32 12.39 0.82
CA ARG A 126 3.91 13.57 1.59
C ARG A 126 2.91 14.41 0.80
N SER A 127 1.93 14.97 1.49
CA SER A 127 1.03 15.98 0.96
C SER A 127 0.70 17.01 2.04
N THR A 128 0.26 18.19 1.63
CA THR A 128 -0.09 19.28 2.54
C THR A 128 -1.54 19.68 2.38
N GLU A 129 -2.12 20.16 3.47
CA GLU A 129 -3.41 20.82 3.47
C GLU A 129 -3.42 21.97 4.48
N TRP A 130 -4.26 22.96 4.22
CA TRP A 130 -4.61 23.94 5.23
C TRP A 130 -5.58 23.32 6.23
N ALA A 131 -5.24 23.42 7.52
CA ALA A 131 -6.06 22.99 8.63
C ALA A 131 -6.46 24.18 9.50
N GLU A 132 -7.65 24.11 10.08
CA GLU A 132 -8.19 25.13 10.96
C GLU A 132 -8.77 24.53 12.24
N GLN A 133 -8.66 25.26 13.34
CA GLN A 133 -9.27 24.90 14.62
C GLN A 133 -9.67 26.17 15.40
N PRO A 134 -10.62 26.08 16.35
CA PRO A 134 -10.96 27.19 17.24
C PRO A 134 -9.72 27.78 17.92
N TYR A 135 -9.59 29.11 17.87
CA TYR A 135 -8.52 29.79 18.59
C TYR A 135 -8.89 29.97 20.07
N THR A 136 -8.13 29.33 20.96
CA THR A 136 -8.31 29.36 22.42
C THR A 136 -7.10 29.94 23.15
N GLY A 137 -6.21 30.63 22.43
CA GLY A 137 -4.96 31.17 22.96
C GLY A 137 -3.74 30.30 22.71
N GLN A 138 -3.79 29.41 21.72
CA GLN A 138 -2.61 28.65 21.27
C GLN A 138 -1.50 29.60 20.82
N GLN A 139 -0.24 29.20 20.95
CA GLN A 139 0.87 30.00 20.41
C GLN A 139 0.79 30.08 18.88
N VAL A 140 1.00 31.29 18.35
CA VAL A 140 1.21 31.54 16.94
C VAL A 140 2.69 31.71 16.67
N ASP A 141 3.16 31.04 15.62
CA ASP A 141 4.56 30.97 15.26
C ASP A 141 4.81 31.35 13.79
N ALA A 142 3.76 31.69 13.06
CA ALA A 142 3.85 32.12 11.67
C ALA A 142 4.86 33.26 11.51
N ASN A 143 5.82 33.07 10.59
CA ASN A 143 6.87 34.03 10.24
C ASN A 143 7.88 34.35 11.36
N LEU A 144 7.88 33.64 12.49
CA LEU A 144 8.98 33.76 13.46
C LEU A 144 10.30 33.27 12.87
N GLN A 145 10.23 32.24 12.02
CA GLN A 145 11.31 31.72 11.19
C GLN A 145 10.75 31.27 9.85
N HIS A 146 11.64 30.94 8.91
CA HIS A 146 11.23 30.29 7.66
C HIS A 146 10.71 28.87 7.97
N PRO A 147 9.52 28.50 7.48
CA PRO A 147 9.04 27.13 7.59
C PRO A 147 10.03 26.15 6.95
N PRO A 148 10.29 24.98 7.55
CA PRO A 148 11.09 23.93 6.92
C PRO A 148 10.43 23.46 5.62
N GLY A 149 11.21 22.95 4.66
CA GLY A 149 10.63 22.30 3.49
C GLY A 149 9.79 21.09 3.87
N PRO A 150 8.80 20.69 3.06
CA PRO A 150 7.90 19.59 3.41
C PRO A 150 8.60 18.27 3.71
N TRP A 151 9.79 18.05 3.16
CA TRP A 151 10.63 16.87 3.35
C TRP A 151 11.67 17.00 4.47
N ASP A 152 11.89 18.21 4.98
CA ASP A 152 12.80 18.51 6.09
C ASP A 152 12.09 18.39 7.45
N VAL A 153 10.74 18.42 7.44
CA VAL A 153 9.92 18.13 8.61
C VAL A 153 10.21 16.72 9.10
N GLN A 154 10.72 16.62 10.33
CA GLN A 154 11.04 15.34 10.96
C GLN A 154 9.77 14.64 11.42
N VAL A 155 9.61 13.38 11.02
CA VAL A 155 8.49 12.52 11.41
C VAL A 155 9.03 11.15 11.81
N GLN A 156 8.32 10.48 12.72
CA GLN A 156 8.68 9.13 13.12
C GLN A 156 8.31 8.15 12.00
N VAL A 157 9.33 7.54 11.39
CA VAL A 157 9.15 6.51 10.37
C VAL A 157 8.73 5.21 11.06
N PRO A 158 7.65 4.55 10.61
CA PRO A 158 7.27 3.25 11.15
C PRO A 158 8.33 2.19 10.84
N SER A 159 8.22 1.02 11.48
CA SER A 159 9.04 -0.13 11.14
C SER A 159 8.95 -0.42 9.63
N MET A 160 10.08 -0.77 9.01
CA MET A 160 10.16 -1.03 7.57
C MET A 160 9.09 -2.05 7.13
N PHE A 161 8.47 -1.79 5.97
CA PHE A 161 7.40 -2.60 5.37
C PHE A 161 6.06 -2.63 6.14
N GLN A 162 5.87 -1.75 7.13
CA GLN A 162 4.58 -1.55 7.78
C GLN A 162 3.89 -0.29 7.26
N ASP A 163 2.65 -0.44 6.79
CA ASP A 163 1.83 0.69 6.39
C ASP A 163 1.62 1.65 7.57
N GLY A 164 1.73 2.95 7.29
CA GLY A 164 1.67 3.97 8.31
C GLY A 164 1.09 5.27 7.79
N LYS A 165 0.51 6.06 8.70
CA LYS A 165 0.08 7.43 8.42
C LYS A 165 0.45 8.32 9.59
N HIS A 166 0.93 9.50 9.30
CA HIS A 166 1.22 10.52 10.30
C HIS A 166 0.74 11.88 9.82
N GLN A 167 0.31 12.72 10.76
CA GLN A 167 -0.09 14.09 10.49
C GLN A 167 0.62 14.98 11.50
N VAL A 168 1.29 15.99 10.99
CA VAL A 168 2.06 16.92 11.82
C VAL A 168 1.83 18.33 11.33
N LYS A 169 1.63 19.24 12.28
CA LYS A 169 1.60 20.68 12.02
C LYS A 169 3.00 21.12 11.59
N VAL A 170 3.09 21.83 10.47
CA VAL A 170 4.35 22.40 9.99
C VAL A 170 4.77 23.55 10.92
N PRO A 171 6.00 23.54 11.47
CA PRO A 171 6.52 24.64 12.29
C PRO A 171 6.49 25.98 11.55
N TYR A 172 6.26 27.06 12.29
CA TYR A 172 6.27 28.43 11.77
C TYR A 172 5.17 28.73 10.73
N THR A 173 4.07 27.98 10.77
CA THR A 173 2.91 28.17 9.89
C THR A 173 1.63 28.50 10.64
N SER A 174 1.64 28.52 11.98
CA SER A 174 0.42 28.80 12.76
C SER A 174 0.15 30.29 12.83
N SER A 175 -0.94 30.74 12.20
CA SER A 175 -1.42 32.12 12.29
C SER A 175 -2.86 32.17 12.81
N VAL A 176 -3.24 33.29 13.43
CA VAL A 176 -4.65 33.51 13.80
C VAL A 176 -5.35 34.15 12.62
N LYS A 177 -6.34 33.44 12.11
CA LYS A 177 -7.32 34.04 11.23
C LYS A 177 -8.26 34.92 12.05
N LYS A 178 -8.19 36.24 11.78
CA LYS A 178 -8.91 37.28 12.52
C LYS A 178 -10.44 37.09 12.53
N LEU A 179 -11.02 36.45 11.50
CA LEU A 179 -12.46 36.24 11.38
C LEU A 179 -12.79 34.81 10.93
N CYS A 180 -13.54 34.08 11.77
CA CYS A 180 -14.23 32.86 11.39
C CYS A 180 -15.28 33.18 10.32
N GLN A 181 -15.19 32.54 9.15
CA GLN A 181 -16.07 32.86 8.02
C GLN A 181 -17.51 32.36 8.23
N MET A 182 -17.67 31.29 8.99
CA MET A 182 -19.00 30.72 9.24
C MET A 182 -19.88 31.65 10.08
N CYS A 183 -19.28 32.55 10.87
CA CYS A 183 -19.97 33.51 11.73
C CYS A 183 -19.54 34.97 11.49
N ASN A 184 -18.74 35.25 10.46
CA ASN A 184 -18.11 36.55 10.21
C ASN A 184 -17.46 37.17 11.46
N GLY A 185 -16.81 36.35 12.28
CA GLY A 185 -16.14 36.80 13.50
C GLY A 185 -17.04 37.07 14.71
N THR A 186 -18.38 36.94 14.58
CA THR A 186 -19.31 37.20 15.70
C THR A 186 -19.24 36.15 16.81
N GLY A 187 -18.74 34.95 16.50
CA GLY A 187 -18.78 33.82 17.42
C GLY A 187 -20.15 33.14 17.50
N PHE A 188 -21.19 33.66 16.84
CA PHE A 188 -22.54 33.10 16.86
C PHE A 188 -22.95 32.64 15.46
N ASN A 189 -23.76 31.58 15.38
CA ASN A 189 -24.27 31.13 14.09
C ASN A 189 -25.14 32.23 13.44
N ASN A 190 -24.81 32.61 12.20
CA ASN A 190 -25.50 33.65 11.44
C ASN A 190 -27.00 33.30 11.31
N GLY A 191 -27.86 33.96 12.09
CA GLY A 191 -29.32 33.84 11.99
C GLY A 191 -29.99 32.74 12.82
N SER A 192 -29.27 31.95 13.63
CA SER A 192 -29.92 30.95 14.51
C SER A 192 -30.17 31.53 15.90
N GLN A 193 -31.34 32.12 16.09
CA GLN A 193 -31.89 32.38 17.42
C GLN A 193 -31.93 31.06 18.20
N CYS A 194 -31.61 31.13 19.50
CA CYS A 194 -31.73 29.96 20.36
C CYS A 194 -33.20 29.53 20.40
N LEU A 195 -33.50 28.35 19.86
CA LEU A 195 -34.85 27.76 19.82
C LEU A 195 -35.45 27.61 21.22
N SER A 196 -34.62 27.27 22.21
CA SER A 196 -35.07 27.05 23.60
C SER A 196 -35.54 28.33 24.30
N CYS A 197 -35.04 29.51 23.90
CA CYS A 197 -35.49 30.78 24.46
C CYS A 197 -36.10 31.73 23.42
N ASN A 198 -36.36 31.27 22.19
CA ASN A 198 -36.82 32.07 21.06
C ASN A 198 -36.02 33.36 20.86
N GLY A 199 -34.69 33.27 20.92
CA GLY A 199 -33.83 34.45 20.74
C GLY A 199 -33.81 35.44 21.91
N ARG A 200 -34.58 35.22 22.98
CA ARG A 200 -34.76 36.22 24.05
C ARG A 200 -33.55 36.45 24.94
N GLY A 201 -32.64 35.47 25.05
CA GLY A 201 -31.51 35.52 25.98
C GLY A 201 -31.96 35.49 27.44
N ARG A 202 -31.86 34.34 28.11
CA ARG A 202 -32.21 34.19 29.53
C ARG A 202 -31.09 33.46 30.24
N ASP A 203 -30.59 33.97 31.36
CA ASP A 203 -29.43 33.41 32.09
C ASP A 203 -29.59 31.93 32.48
N ARG A 204 -30.84 31.44 32.58
CA ARG A 204 -31.15 30.03 32.85
C ARG A 204 -31.28 29.14 31.60
N CYS A 205 -31.09 29.68 30.40
CA CYS A 205 -31.18 28.90 29.18
C CYS A 205 -29.92 28.05 29.00
N PHE A 206 -30.02 26.75 29.25
CA PHE A 206 -28.90 25.81 29.14
C PHE A 206 -28.29 25.72 27.73
N HIS A 207 -29.06 26.01 26.68
CA HIS A 207 -28.60 25.88 25.29
C HIS A 207 -27.81 27.08 24.77
N CYS A 208 -28.07 28.29 25.28
CA CYS A 208 -27.36 29.51 24.86
C CYS A 208 -26.63 30.21 26.02
N SER A 209 -26.71 29.68 27.23
CA SER A 209 -26.09 30.28 28.43
C SER A 209 -26.43 31.77 28.57
N GLY A 210 -27.68 32.14 28.28
CA GLY A 210 -28.15 33.53 28.35
C GLY A 210 -27.94 34.39 27.10
N THR A 211 -27.14 33.97 26.11
CA THR A 211 -26.82 34.83 24.95
C THR A 211 -27.97 35.00 23.97
N GLY A 212 -28.98 34.12 24.00
CA GLY A 212 -30.10 34.16 23.06
C GLY A 212 -29.76 33.60 21.67
N THR A 213 -28.50 33.25 21.40
CA THR A 213 -28.02 32.73 20.13
C THR A 213 -27.14 31.50 20.35
N SER A 214 -27.17 30.57 19.38
CA SER A 214 -26.28 29.41 19.44
C SER A 214 -24.86 29.81 19.07
N SER A 215 -23.88 29.36 19.87
CA SER A 215 -22.47 29.56 19.56
C SER A 215 -22.12 28.89 18.23
N CYS A 216 -21.25 29.54 17.46
CA CYS A 216 -20.73 28.99 16.21
C CYS A 216 -19.91 27.72 16.50
N SER A 217 -20.27 26.60 15.87
CA SER A 217 -19.61 25.31 16.07
C SER A 217 -18.21 25.26 15.47
N THR A 218 -17.93 26.05 14.44
CA THR A 218 -16.61 26.10 13.78
C THR A 218 -15.55 26.79 14.64
N CYS A 219 -15.91 27.89 15.33
CA CYS A 219 -14.97 28.64 16.19
C CYS A 219 -15.27 28.52 17.69
N ASN A 220 -16.23 27.68 18.08
CA ASN A 220 -16.67 27.50 19.47
C ASN A 220 -16.94 28.81 20.22
N GLY A 221 -17.65 29.75 19.58
CA GLY A 221 -17.98 31.04 20.20
C GLY A 221 -16.88 32.10 20.16
N LYS A 222 -15.67 31.77 19.68
CA LYS A 222 -14.51 32.67 19.77
C LYS A 222 -14.41 33.70 18.64
N GLY A 223 -15.11 33.47 17.53
CA GLY A 223 -15.04 34.33 16.34
C GLY A 223 -13.71 34.25 15.59
N GLN A 224 -12.71 33.55 16.12
CA GLN A 224 -11.36 33.45 15.57
C GLN A 224 -10.98 31.98 15.39
N LEU A 225 -10.15 31.71 14.38
CA LEU A 225 -9.61 30.39 14.08
C LEU A 225 -8.09 30.45 14.07
N LEU A 226 -7.46 29.42 14.60
CA LEU A 226 -6.05 29.14 14.34
C LEU A 226 -5.98 28.38 13.01
N VAL A 227 -5.19 28.88 12.07
CA VAL A 227 -4.91 28.23 10.80
C VAL A 227 -3.45 27.83 10.75
N TYR A 228 -3.15 26.70 10.13
CA TYR A 228 -1.79 26.19 9.98
C TYR A 228 -1.73 25.20 8.82
N ILE A 229 -0.51 24.91 8.35
CA ILE A 229 -0.30 23.88 7.35
C ILE A 229 -0.14 22.54 8.08
N ASN A 230 -0.94 21.55 7.68
CA ASN A 230 -0.85 20.18 8.15
C ASN A 230 -0.14 19.34 7.08
N LEU A 231 0.96 18.70 7.46
CA LEU A 231 1.71 17.77 6.63
C LEU A 231 1.19 16.36 6.88
N LYS A 232 0.67 15.71 5.84
CA LYS A 232 0.27 14.32 5.84
C LYS A 232 1.38 13.47 5.26
N VAL A 233 1.88 12.52 6.04
CA VAL A 233 2.87 11.54 5.61
C VAL A 233 2.21 10.16 5.57
N LYS A 234 2.37 9.45 4.46
CA LYS A 234 1.85 8.09 4.27
C LYS A 234 3.00 7.17 3.89
N TRP A 235 3.17 6.09 4.66
CA TRP A 235 4.07 4.99 4.33
C TRP A 235 3.25 3.82 3.81
N LYS A 236 3.72 3.22 2.73
CA LYS A 236 3.03 2.09 2.11
C LYS A 236 4.02 1.03 1.66
N ASN A 237 3.76 -0.22 2.00
CA ASN A 237 4.41 -1.38 1.42
C ASN A 237 3.72 -1.77 0.11
N ASN A 238 4.48 -1.84 -0.97
CA ASN A 238 3.99 -2.26 -2.28
C ASN A 238 4.64 -3.59 -2.63
N LEU A 239 3.86 -4.66 -2.47
CA LEU A 239 4.24 -6.03 -2.75
C LEU A 239 3.79 -6.44 -4.15
N GLU A 240 4.71 -6.98 -4.94
CA GLU A 240 4.40 -7.63 -6.21
C GLU A 240 5.14 -8.98 -6.31
N ASP A 241 4.43 -10.00 -6.80
CA ASP A 241 4.93 -11.38 -6.93
C ASP A 241 4.86 -11.83 -8.39
N TYR A 242 5.87 -12.55 -8.84
CA TYR A 242 5.90 -13.30 -10.10
C TYR A 242 6.16 -14.78 -9.81
N VAL A 243 5.36 -15.66 -10.39
CA VAL A 243 5.55 -17.12 -10.32
C VAL A 243 5.80 -17.62 -11.73
N ALA A 244 6.96 -18.26 -11.95
CA ALA A 244 7.28 -18.87 -13.23
C ALA A 244 6.39 -20.11 -13.42
N ASN A 245 5.40 -20.02 -14.31
CA ASN A 245 4.50 -21.13 -14.60
C ASN A 245 5.11 -22.06 -15.67
N GLN A 246 5.78 -23.12 -15.23
CA GLN A 246 6.45 -24.07 -16.12
C GLN A 246 5.54 -25.24 -16.57
N LEU A 247 4.35 -24.96 -17.11
CA LEU A 247 3.47 -25.98 -17.74
C LEU A 247 3.05 -27.15 -16.83
N SER A 248 3.21 -27.03 -15.52
CA SER A 248 2.94 -28.09 -14.56
C SER A 248 1.44 -28.39 -14.35
N GLY A 249 0.55 -27.56 -14.91
CA GLY A 249 -0.89 -27.63 -14.63
C GLY A 249 -1.24 -27.25 -13.18
N LEU A 250 -0.28 -26.70 -12.44
CA LEU A 250 -0.49 -26.19 -11.09
C LEU A 250 -1.08 -24.79 -11.13
N ASP A 251 -2.10 -24.56 -10.30
CA ASP A 251 -2.79 -23.28 -10.19
C ASP A 251 -1.89 -22.25 -9.49
N ALA A 252 -1.55 -21.17 -10.21
CA ALA A 252 -0.69 -20.09 -9.71
C ALA A 252 -1.21 -19.46 -8.41
N GLU A 253 -2.53 -19.42 -8.19
CA GLU A 253 -3.09 -18.87 -6.95
C GLU A 253 -2.83 -19.78 -5.75
N LYS A 254 -2.77 -21.11 -5.95
CA LYS A 254 -2.38 -22.05 -4.89
C LYS A 254 -0.89 -21.92 -4.55
N LEU A 255 -0.06 -21.64 -5.56
CA LEU A 255 1.39 -21.48 -5.41
C LEU A 255 1.79 -20.26 -4.57
N LYS A 256 0.98 -19.18 -4.58
CA LYS A 256 1.21 -18.01 -3.72
C LYS A 256 1.18 -18.32 -2.21
N THR A 257 0.49 -19.39 -1.82
CA THR A 257 0.31 -19.78 -0.41
C THR A 257 1.32 -20.81 0.08
N VAL A 258 2.13 -21.38 -0.83
CA VAL A 258 3.08 -22.43 -0.49
C VAL A 258 4.37 -21.81 0.03
N SER A 259 4.81 -22.24 1.21
CA SER A 259 6.14 -21.90 1.73
C SER A 259 7.22 -22.59 0.89
N GLY A 260 8.03 -21.81 0.17
CA GLY A 260 9.20 -22.29 -0.57
C GLY A 260 10.50 -22.17 0.24
N ARG A 261 11.58 -22.77 -0.28
CA ARG A 261 12.94 -22.55 0.21
C ARG A 261 13.46 -21.23 -0.36
N GLU A 262 13.95 -20.34 0.49
CA GLU A 262 14.62 -19.12 0.04
C GLU A 262 15.92 -19.46 -0.68
N LEU A 263 16.03 -19.02 -1.94
CA LEU A 263 17.23 -19.15 -2.77
C LEU A 263 18.05 -17.85 -2.74
N PHE A 264 17.38 -16.72 -2.60
CA PHE A 264 17.98 -15.40 -2.63
C PHE A 264 17.12 -14.40 -1.87
N ARG A 265 17.78 -13.47 -1.20
CA ARG A 265 17.19 -12.28 -0.61
C ARG A 265 18.19 -11.15 -0.71
N ASP A 266 17.74 -10.01 -1.23
CA ASP A 266 18.52 -8.78 -1.26
C ASP A 266 17.69 -7.62 -0.71
N VAL A 267 18.32 -6.82 0.13
CA VAL A 267 17.71 -5.72 0.88
C VAL A 267 18.55 -4.48 0.64
N GLN A 268 18.00 -3.51 -0.09
CA GLN A 268 18.72 -2.31 -0.47
C GLN A 268 17.95 -1.05 -0.09
N TYR A 269 18.69 0.00 0.28
CA TYR A 269 18.15 1.34 0.44
C TYR A 269 17.88 1.93 -0.95
N MET A 270 16.72 2.55 -1.12
CA MET A 270 16.24 3.20 -2.35
C MET A 270 16.03 2.31 -3.58
N VAL A 271 17.00 1.49 -3.99
CA VAL A 271 16.93 0.71 -5.23
C VAL A 271 17.55 -0.67 -5.07
N VAL A 272 16.79 -1.71 -5.45
CA VAL A 272 17.34 -3.05 -5.73
C VAL A 272 17.69 -3.18 -7.21
N TYR A 273 18.70 -3.99 -7.52
CA TYR A 273 19.08 -4.29 -8.90
C TYR A 273 18.44 -5.60 -9.38
N PRO A 274 18.21 -5.75 -10.69
CA PRO A 274 17.75 -7.02 -11.22
C PRO A 274 18.67 -8.19 -10.87
N VAL A 275 18.05 -9.36 -10.75
CA VAL A 275 18.74 -10.63 -10.49
C VAL A 275 19.54 -11.02 -11.73
N MET A 276 20.86 -11.15 -11.58
CA MET A 276 21.75 -11.49 -12.69
C MET A 276 22.08 -12.98 -12.67
N GLY A 277 22.04 -13.62 -13.85
CA GLY A 277 22.51 -15.00 -14.04
C GLY A 277 21.62 -16.09 -13.43
N PHE A 278 20.36 -15.78 -13.08
CA PHE A 278 19.43 -16.79 -12.60
C PHE A 278 19.12 -17.83 -13.70
N PRO A 279 19.03 -19.14 -13.39
CA PRO A 279 18.87 -20.18 -14.41
C PRO A 279 17.57 -20.08 -15.22
N ASP A 280 16.49 -19.54 -14.64
CA ASP A 280 15.22 -19.34 -15.34
C ASP A 280 15.18 -17.95 -16.03
N PRO A 281 15.24 -17.88 -17.37
CA PRO A 281 15.27 -16.61 -18.09
C PRO A 281 13.93 -15.85 -18.00
N ALA A 282 12.80 -16.54 -17.81
CA ALA A 282 11.51 -15.88 -17.66
C ALA A 282 11.41 -15.16 -16.31
N LEU A 283 11.94 -15.78 -15.25
CA LEU A 283 12.05 -15.14 -13.94
C LEU A 283 13.01 -13.94 -13.97
N ALA A 284 14.19 -14.08 -14.59
CA ALA A 284 15.15 -12.99 -14.70
C ALA A 284 14.56 -11.77 -15.42
N GLN A 285 13.87 -11.98 -16.55
CA GLN A 285 13.16 -10.92 -17.27
C GLN A 285 12.01 -10.32 -16.45
N ALA A 286 11.27 -11.13 -15.70
CA ALA A 286 10.20 -10.63 -14.83
C ALA A 286 10.77 -9.75 -13.72
N ALA A 287 11.86 -10.17 -13.07
CA ALA A 287 12.56 -9.38 -12.06
C ALA A 287 13.02 -8.02 -12.61
N GLU A 288 13.66 -8.00 -13.79
CA GLU A 288 14.06 -6.76 -14.46
C GLU A 288 12.88 -5.80 -14.72
N ARG A 289 11.76 -6.34 -15.23
CA ARG A 289 10.56 -5.55 -15.50
C ARG A 289 9.95 -4.98 -14.23
N MET A 290 9.79 -5.80 -13.19
CA MET A 290 9.19 -5.40 -11.91
C MET A 290 10.03 -4.32 -11.21
N VAL A 291 11.36 -4.47 -11.18
CA VAL A 291 12.26 -3.46 -10.63
C VAL A 291 12.10 -2.13 -11.36
N ARG A 292 12.09 -2.15 -12.71
CA ARG A 292 11.93 -0.93 -13.53
C ARG A 292 10.55 -0.29 -13.34
N ASP A 293 9.49 -1.08 -13.28
CA ASP A 293 8.12 -0.60 -13.08
C ASP A 293 7.99 0.08 -11.72
N HIS A 294 8.43 -0.57 -10.65
CA HIS A 294 8.44 -0.03 -9.29
C HIS A 294 9.26 1.27 -9.20
N GLN A 295 10.45 1.31 -9.82
CA GLN A 295 11.23 2.55 -9.91
C GLN A 295 10.42 3.67 -10.57
N SER A 296 9.82 3.41 -11.74
CA SER A 296 9.07 4.42 -12.47
C SER A 296 7.85 4.93 -11.70
N ARG A 297 7.11 4.03 -11.04
CA ARG A 297 5.84 4.35 -10.36
C ARG A 297 6.05 5.06 -9.03
N PHE A 298 7.02 4.60 -8.24
CA PHE A 298 7.13 5.04 -6.84
C PHE A 298 8.08 6.21 -6.64
N THR A 299 9.08 6.40 -7.50
CA THR A 299 9.99 7.56 -7.40
C THR A 299 9.33 8.87 -7.86
N GLN A 300 8.27 8.79 -8.68
CA GLN A 300 7.51 9.96 -9.14
C GLN A 300 6.49 10.48 -8.12
N THR A 301 6.08 9.65 -7.16
CA THR A 301 4.98 9.96 -6.24
C THR A 301 5.40 9.95 -4.77
N GLY A 302 6.64 9.56 -4.48
CA GLY A 302 7.18 9.51 -3.13
C GLY A 302 8.65 9.12 -3.10
N ARG A 303 9.18 9.04 -1.88
CA ARG A 303 10.54 8.62 -1.58
C ARG A 303 10.55 7.12 -1.30
N VAL A 304 11.33 6.36 -2.05
CA VAL A 304 11.57 4.95 -1.73
C VAL A 304 12.56 4.87 -0.57
N LEU A 305 12.14 4.26 0.54
CA LEU A 305 12.97 4.11 1.73
C LEU A 305 13.79 2.82 1.67
N GLN A 306 13.17 1.73 1.23
CA GLN A 306 13.80 0.42 1.14
C GLN A 306 13.10 -0.44 0.08
N GLN A 307 13.88 -1.28 -0.59
CA GLN A 307 13.36 -2.35 -1.43
C GLN A 307 13.94 -3.69 -0.98
N VAL A 308 13.10 -4.72 -1.03
CA VAL A 308 13.49 -6.10 -0.78
C VAL A 308 13.07 -6.94 -1.96
N THR A 309 13.98 -7.77 -2.45
CA THR A 309 13.66 -8.84 -3.39
C THR A 309 13.97 -10.18 -2.74
N ASP A 310 13.11 -11.16 -2.98
CA ASP A 310 13.39 -12.55 -2.66
C ASP A 310 13.05 -13.49 -3.83
N ILE A 311 13.83 -14.57 -3.93
CA ILE A 311 13.54 -15.71 -4.80
C ILE A 311 13.36 -16.92 -3.92
N SER A 312 12.27 -17.64 -4.14
CA SER A 312 11.99 -18.90 -3.46
C SER A 312 11.66 -20.02 -4.44
N ASP A 313 12.13 -21.24 -4.13
CA ASP A 313 11.75 -22.46 -4.84
C ASP A 313 10.61 -23.15 -4.09
N SER A 314 9.49 -23.36 -4.77
CA SER A 314 8.36 -24.12 -4.23
C SER A 314 8.62 -25.62 -4.39
N HIS A 315 9.39 -26.22 -3.47
CA HIS A 315 9.69 -27.66 -3.47
C HIS A 315 8.44 -28.56 -3.49
N LYS A 316 7.29 -28.09 -2.98
CA LYS A 316 6.03 -28.85 -3.01
C LYS A 316 5.32 -28.82 -4.37
N SER A 317 5.85 -28.05 -5.31
CA SER A 317 5.27 -27.80 -6.63
C SER A 317 6.22 -28.17 -7.75
N SER A 318 7.45 -28.57 -7.42
CA SER A 318 8.39 -29.12 -8.39
C SER A 318 7.83 -30.42 -8.96
N GLN A 319 7.70 -30.48 -10.28
CA GLN A 319 7.39 -31.73 -10.97
C GLN A 319 8.69 -32.43 -11.35
N ILE A 320 8.60 -33.74 -11.52
CA ILE A 320 9.72 -34.57 -11.92
C ILE A 320 9.26 -35.43 -13.08
N LEU A 321 9.94 -35.31 -14.21
CA LEU A 321 9.76 -36.28 -15.28
C LEU A 321 10.73 -37.43 -15.03
N VAL A 322 10.17 -38.62 -14.79
CA VAL A 322 10.94 -39.84 -14.56
C VAL A 322 10.86 -40.71 -15.82
N HIS A 323 12.00 -40.94 -16.47
CA HIS A 323 12.08 -41.88 -17.57
C HIS A 323 12.43 -43.28 -17.05
N LEU A 324 11.57 -44.26 -17.31
CA LEU A 324 11.78 -45.65 -16.93
C LEU A 324 12.12 -46.50 -18.16
N LYS A 325 13.19 -47.29 -18.07
CA LYS A 325 13.53 -48.29 -19.09
C LYS A 325 13.01 -49.67 -18.67
N GLY A 326 12.28 -50.35 -19.56
CA GLY A 326 11.86 -51.75 -19.38
C GLY A 326 10.39 -51.98 -18.97
N SER A 327 9.56 -50.95 -18.85
CA SER A 327 8.14 -51.11 -18.54
C SER A 327 7.30 -51.39 -19.80
N PRO A 328 6.44 -52.42 -19.82
CA PRO A 328 5.40 -52.54 -20.83
C PRO A 328 4.48 -51.32 -20.69
N LYS A 329 4.32 -50.54 -21.77
CA LYS A 329 3.49 -49.34 -21.93
C LYS A 329 2.70 -48.92 -20.67
N LEU A 330 3.19 -47.91 -19.96
CA LEU A 330 2.33 -47.06 -19.16
C LEU A 330 1.45 -46.27 -20.13
N ASP A 331 0.18 -46.66 -20.27
CA ASP A 331 -0.84 -45.75 -20.79
C ASP A 331 -1.06 -44.68 -19.70
N LEU A 332 -0.33 -43.56 -19.84
CA LEU A 332 -0.49 -42.31 -19.10
C LEU A 332 -1.73 -41.56 -19.59
#